data_AF-A0A9D4XY61-F1
#
_entry.id   AF-A0A9D4XY61-F1
#
_cell.length_a   1.000
_cell.length_b   1.000
_cell.length_c   1.000
_cell.angle_alpha   90.00
_cell.angle_beta   90.00
_cell.angle_gamma   90.00
#
_symmetry.space_group_name_H-M   'P 1'
#
loop_
_entity.id
_entity.type
_entity.pdbx_description
1 polymer ?
#
loop_
_entity_poly.entity_id
_entity_poly.type
_entity_poly.pdbx_seq_one_letter_code
_entity_poly.pdbx_strand_id
1 'polypeptide(L)'
;MGTASRQFKIMLRKNWLLKIRHPFVTAAEILLPAIVLLLLAAVRTRVDTQIHPAQSHIQKDMFVEVGKGISPNFPQVLESLLDKREYLAFAPDTSETRMMIDVLSIKFPILKLVSIVYQDELELETYIRSDAYGTCNDVRNCSNPKIKGAVVFYEQGPQSFDYSIRLNHTWAFSGFPDVTTIMDTNGPFLNDLELGVSAIPTMQYSFSGFLTLQQMVDSFILFIAQQPELNSNAETVKLPLLGYNDTDFSLKVPWTQFNPTNIRIAPFPTREYTDDQFQAIVKKVMGILYLLGFLYPVSRLISYSVFEKEQKIKEGLYMMGLKDGIFHLSWFITYALQFAISSAVITTCTMDNIFKYSDKTLVFAYFFIFGLSAIMLSFLISTFFKRAKTAVAVGTLSFLGAFFPYYTVNDEGVSMILKVLASLLSPTAFALGSVNFADYERAHVGLRWSNIWRESSGVNFSACLLMMILDTLLYCAIGLYFDKNSTGSAPPSAKMAPFPI
;
A
#
# COMPACT_ATOMS: atom_id res chain seq x y z
N MET A 1 -29.90 7.34 -49.34
CA MET A 1 -29.20 7.47 -48.04
C MET A 1 -28.36 6.22 -47.79
N GLY A 2 -27.04 6.35 -47.56
CA GLY A 2 -26.19 5.18 -47.29
C GLY A 2 -26.48 4.58 -45.91
N THR A 3 -26.50 3.25 -45.80
CA THR A 3 -26.56 2.54 -44.51
C THR A 3 -25.48 3.06 -43.56
N ALA A 4 -25.74 3.12 -42.25
CA ALA A 4 -24.77 3.60 -41.24
C ALA A 4 -23.39 2.92 -41.36
N SER A 5 -23.35 1.64 -41.71
CA SER A 5 -22.12 0.88 -41.99
C SER A 5 -21.29 1.45 -43.14
N ARG A 6 -21.94 1.94 -44.21
CA ARG A 6 -21.25 2.55 -45.37
C ARG A 6 -20.64 3.91 -44.98
N GLN A 7 -21.37 4.72 -44.20
CA GLN A 7 -20.85 5.99 -43.69
C GLN A 7 -19.63 5.76 -42.78
N PHE A 8 -19.74 4.80 -41.87
CA PHE A 8 -18.64 4.43 -40.97
C PHE A 8 -17.38 3.95 -41.74
N LYS A 9 -17.53 3.10 -42.75
CA LYS A 9 -16.40 2.67 -43.61
C LYS A 9 -15.74 3.84 -44.36
N ILE A 10 -16.52 4.81 -44.84
CA ILE A 10 -15.98 6.00 -45.51
C ILE A 10 -15.16 6.86 -44.53
N MET A 11 -15.67 7.05 -43.31
CA MET A 11 -14.97 7.81 -42.27
C MET A 11 -13.68 7.13 -41.83
N LEU A 12 -13.69 5.81 -41.66
CA LEU A 12 -12.45 5.04 -41.42
C LEU A 12 -11.44 5.22 -42.55
N ARG A 13 -11.89 5.15 -43.81
CA ARG A 13 -11.02 5.36 -44.98
C ARG A 13 -10.43 6.78 -45.01
N LYS A 14 -11.22 7.80 -44.66
CA LYS A 14 -10.74 9.19 -44.50
C LYS A 14 -9.63 9.25 -43.46
N ASN A 15 -9.85 8.70 -42.26
CA ASN A 15 -8.89 8.75 -41.16
C ASN A 15 -7.61 7.99 -41.51
N TRP A 16 -7.74 6.82 -42.15
CA TRP A 16 -6.61 6.03 -42.64
C TRP A 16 -5.79 6.77 -43.71
N LEU A 17 -6.46 7.43 -44.66
CA LEU A 17 -5.78 8.26 -45.68
C LEU A 17 -5.03 9.44 -45.05
N LEU A 18 -5.58 10.09 -44.02
CA LEU A 18 -4.88 11.16 -43.30
C LEU A 18 -3.58 10.65 -42.68
N LYS A 19 -3.60 9.43 -42.13
CA LYS A 19 -2.43 8.78 -41.53
C LYS A 19 -1.38 8.41 -42.59
N ILE A 20 -1.79 7.83 -43.72
CA ILE A 20 -0.88 7.48 -44.84
C ILE A 20 -0.21 8.72 -45.45
N ARG A 21 -0.91 9.86 -45.55
CA ARG A 21 -0.37 11.09 -46.15
C ARG A 21 0.77 11.72 -45.34
N HIS A 22 0.87 11.40 -44.05
CA HIS A 22 1.95 11.89 -43.18
C HIS A 22 2.68 10.71 -42.52
N PRO A 23 3.45 9.92 -43.31
CA PRO A 23 4.05 8.67 -42.84
C PRO A 23 5.08 8.90 -41.73
N PHE A 24 5.87 9.97 -41.79
CA PHE A 24 6.86 10.29 -40.75
C PHE A 24 6.21 10.65 -39.41
N VAL A 25 5.08 11.35 -39.44
CA VAL A 25 4.34 11.73 -38.23
C VAL A 25 3.71 10.50 -37.59
N THR A 26 3.09 9.64 -38.40
CA THR A 26 2.46 8.42 -37.90
C THR A 26 3.49 7.42 -37.38
N ALA A 27 4.64 7.30 -38.04
CA ALA A 27 5.77 6.54 -37.52
C ALA A 27 6.26 7.11 -36.19
N ALA A 28 6.39 8.44 -36.05
CA ALA A 28 6.78 9.07 -34.80
C ALA A 28 5.75 8.82 -33.67
N GLU A 29 4.45 8.88 -33.97
CA GLU A 29 3.40 8.57 -32.97
C GLU A 29 3.44 7.12 -32.49
N ILE A 30 3.83 6.16 -33.34
CA ILE A 30 3.92 4.74 -32.98
C ILE A 30 5.25 4.43 -32.29
N LEU A 31 6.35 4.98 -32.79
CA LEU A 31 7.71 4.62 -32.35
C LEU A 31 8.18 5.42 -31.14
N LEU A 32 7.74 6.66 -30.93
CA LEU A 32 8.24 7.48 -29.83
C LEU A 32 8.06 6.82 -28.45
N PRO A 33 6.89 6.25 -28.09
CA PRO A 33 6.76 5.54 -26.83
C PRO A 33 7.66 4.30 -26.72
N ALA A 34 7.86 3.59 -27.84
CA ALA A 34 8.76 2.45 -27.89
C ALA A 34 10.23 2.87 -27.73
N ILE A 35 10.66 3.96 -28.36
CA ILE A 35 12.02 4.51 -28.24
C ILE A 35 12.33 4.88 -26.79
N VAL A 36 11.39 5.51 -26.09
CA VAL A 36 11.58 5.89 -24.69
C VAL A 36 11.75 4.66 -23.79
N LEU A 37 11.02 3.56 -24.04
CA LEU A 37 11.22 2.31 -23.32
C LEU A 37 12.48 1.56 -23.76
N LEU A 38 12.89 1.66 -25.02
CA LEU A 38 14.16 1.11 -25.50
C LEU A 38 15.36 1.77 -24.82
N LEU A 39 15.26 3.05 -24.43
CA LEU A 39 16.30 3.69 -23.60
C LEU A 39 16.47 2.97 -22.25
N LEU A 40 15.37 2.54 -21.61
CA LEU A 40 15.46 1.74 -20.39
C LEU A 40 16.06 0.35 -20.66
N ALA A 41 15.68 -0.29 -21.78
CA ALA A 41 16.27 -1.55 -22.18
C ALA A 41 17.78 -1.43 -22.47
N ALA A 42 18.24 -0.29 -23.00
CA ALA A 42 19.66 -0.02 -23.17
C ALA A 42 20.38 0.13 -21.82
N VAL A 43 19.77 0.79 -20.83
CA VAL A 43 20.30 0.88 -19.46
C VAL A 43 20.39 -0.51 -18.81
N ARG A 44 19.43 -1.41 -19.07
CA ARG A 44 19.47 -2.80 -18.59
C ARG A 44 20.76 -3.52 -18.97
N THR A 45 21.23 -3.34 -20.21
CA THR A 45 22.47 -3.99 -20.69
C THR A 45 23.74 -3.52 -19.98
N ARG A 46 23.66 -2.48 -19.14
CA ARG A 46 24.79 -1.89 -18.41
C ARG A 46 24.76 -2.19 -16.91
N VAL A 47 23.68 -2.77 -16.39
CA VAL A 47 23.48 -3.00 -14.95
C VAL A 47 23.37 -4.51 -14.71
N ASP A 48 24.37 -5.06 -14.05
CA ASP A 48 24.40 -6.47 -13.67
C ASP A 48 23.51 -6.74 -12.45
N THR A 49 22.89 -7.93 -12.43
CA THR A 49 22.13 -8.42 -11.28
C THR A 49 23.07 -8.82 -10.15
N GLN A 50 22.84 -8.32 -8.93
CA GLN A 50 23.60 -8.72 -7.75
C GLN A 50 22.93 -9.94 -7.10
N ILE A 51 23.66 -11.04 -6.97
CA ILE A 51 23.19 -12.24 -6.29
C ILE A 51 23.54 -12.12 -4.81
N HIS A 52 22.54 -12.10 -3.95
CA HIS A 52 22.74 -12.15 -2.50
C HIS A 52 22.62 -13.63 -2.08
N PRO A 53 23.74 -14.28 -1.71
CA PRO A 53 23.69 -15.67 -1.27
C PRO A 53 22.84 -15.78 -0.02
N ALA A 54 22.30 -16.98 0.25
CA ALA A 54 21.59 -17.26 1.48
C ALA A 54 22.43 -16.79 2.69
N GLN A 55 21.95 -15.77 3.39
CA GLN A 55 22.66 -15.25 4.56
C GLN A 55 22.36 -16.17 5.73
N SER A 56 23.23 -17.15 5.95
CA SER A 56 23.18 -18.03 7.12
C SER A 56 23.57 -17.32 8.41
N HIS A 57 24.25 -16.16 8.31
CA HIS A 57 24.80 -15.44 9.45
C HIS A 57 24.02 -14.16 9.76
N ILE A 58 23.53 -14.08 10.99
CA ILE A 58 22.84 -12.92 11.54
C ILE A 58 23.85 -11.76 11.62
N GLN A 59 23.58 -10.66 10.93
CA GLN A 59 24.39 -9.43 11.03
C GLN A 59 24.35 -8.88 12.46
N LYS A 60 25.44 -8.25 12.91
CA LYS A 60 25.60 -7.76 14.29
C LYS A 60 24.46 -6.84 14.75
N ASP A 61 23.86 -6.09 13.82
CA ASP A 61 22.80 -5.11 14.09
C ASP A 61 21.39 -5.71 14.03
N MET A 62 21.25 -7.01 13.70
CA MET A 62 19.96 -7.72 13.73
C MET A 62 19.67 -8.39 15.09
N PHE A 63 20.67 -8.46 15.97
CA PHE A 63 20.47 -8.97 17.33
C PHE A 63 19.86 -7.89 18.20
N VAL A 64 18.73 -8.22 18.82
CA VAL A 64 18.20 -7.39 19.90
C VAL A 64 18.31 -8.15 21.20
N GLU A 65 19.13 -7.63 22.11
CA GLU A 65 19.21 -8.13 23.48
C GLU A 65 18.21 -7.37 24.35
N VAL A 66 17.49 -8.06 25.23
CA VAL A 66 16.57 -7.43 26.18
C VAL A 66 17.35 -6.59 27.21
N GLY A 67 16.97 -5.32 27.38
CA GLY A 67 17.57 -4.41 28.35
C GLY A 67 18.89 -3.76 27.92
N LYS A 68 19.33 -3.96 26.67
CA LYS A 68 20.53 -3.31 26.14
C LYS A 68 20.26 -2.64 24.80
N GLY A 69 20.94 -1.51 24.59
CA GLY A 69 20.88 -0.73 23.37
C GLY A 69 19.49 -0.13 23.16
N ILE A 70 18.72 -0.77 22.29
CA ILE A 70 17.45 -0.27 21.76
C ILE A 70 16.25 -0.78 22.57
N SER A 71 16.31 -1.99 23.12
CA SER A 71 15.23 -2.46 24.00
C SER A 71 15.37 -1.83 25.39
N PRO A 72 14.29 -1.25 25.95
CA PRO A 72 14.34 -0.66 27.28
C PRO A 72 14.54 -1.74 28.35
N ASN A 73 15.13 -1.39 29.49
CA ASN A 73 15.10 -2.24 30.68
C ASN A 73 13.73 -2.17 31.36
N PHE A 74 13.35 -3.20 32.11
CA PHE A 74 12.05 -3.21 32.82
C PHE A 74 11.83 -1.97 33.73
N PRO A 75 12.81 -1.49 34.53
CA PRO A 75 12.69 -0.20 35.23
C PRO A 75 12.42 1.00 34.31
N GLN A 76 13.08 1.07 33.15
CA GLN A 76 12.88 2.17 32.19
C GLN A 76 11.49 2.13 31.57
N VAL A 77 10.94 0.92 31.34
CA VAL A 77 9.54 0.75 30.93
C VAL A 77 8.60 1.29 32.00
N LEU A 78 8.81 0.91 33.27
CA LEU A 78 7.99 1.39 34.40
C LEU A 78 8.07 2.90 34.60
N GLU A 79 9.27 3.50 34.47
CA GLU A 79 9.46 4.96 34.51
C GLU A 79 8.72 5.64 33.36
N SER A 80 8.80 5.09 32.14
CA SER A 80 8.06 5.64 30.99
C SER A 80 6.54 5.52 31.17
N LEU A 81 6.04 4.46 31.81
CA LEU A 81 4.62 4.29 32.11
C LEU A 81 4.14 5.35 33.10
N LEU A 82 4.94 5.59 34.15
CA LEU A 82 4.64 6.61 35.16
C LEU A 82 4.64 8.02 34.57
N ASP A 83 5.62 8.36 33.74
CA ASP A 83 5.74 9.68 33.09
C ASP A 83 4.58 9.95 32.12
N LYS A 84 4.20 8.95 31.33
CA LYS A 84 3.09 9.04 30.35
C LYS A 84 1.71 8.82 30.97
N ARG A 85 1.63 8.50 32.27
CA ARG A 85 0.40 8.09 32.98
C ARG A 85 -0.35 6.94 32.29
N GLU A 86 0.42 5.96 31.83
CA GLU A 86 -0.08 4.73 31.24
C GLU A 86 0.08 3.57 32.24
N TYR A 87 -0.79 2.57 32.19
CA TYR A 87 -0.85 1.50 33.19
C TYR A 87 -0.77 0.11 32.56
N LEU A 88 -0.29 -0.85 33.34
CA LEU A 88 -0.31 -2.29 33.04
C LEU A 88 -1.53 -2.93 33.69
N ALA A 89 -2.36 -3.57 32.88
CA ALA A 89 -3.51 -4.31 33.35
C ALA A 89 -3.15 -5.77 33.66
N PHE A 90 -3.74 -6.33 34.71
CA PHE A 90 -3.65 -7.74 35.05
C PHE A 90 -5.06 -8.31 35.24
N ALA A 91 -5.32 -9.50 34.70
CA ALA A 91 -6.59 -10.20 34.89
C ALA A 91 -6.32 -11.73 34.91
N PRO A 92 -7.07 -12.53 35.69
CA PRO A 92 -8.15 -12.16 36.62
C PRO A 92 -7.64 -11.70 38.00
N ASP A 93 -8.53 -11.14 38.81
CA ASP A 93 -8.27 -10.67 40.19
C ASP A 93 -8.22 -11.84 41.18
N THR A 94 -7.13 -12.61 41.10
CA THR A 94 -6.88 -13.76 41.95
C THR A 94 -5.79 -13.47 42.98
N SER A 95 -5.73 -14.32 44.02
CA SER A 95 -4.70 -14.22 45.04
C SER A 95 -3.29 -14.40 44.46
N GLU A 96 -3.19 -15.19 43.40
CA GLU A 96 -2.02 -15.52 42.61
C GLU A 96 -1.54 -14.31 41.80
N THR A 97 -2.44 -13.61 41.11
CA THR A 97 -2.11 -12.36 40.39
C THR A 97 -1.60 -11.28 41.35
N ARG A 98 -2.24 -11.13 42.52
CA ARG A 98 -1.79 -10.16 43.53
C ARG A 98 -0.45 -10.55 44.14
N MET A 99 -0.25 -11.83 44.43
CA MET A 99 1.02 -12.38 44.90
C MET A 99 2.14 -12.09 43.90
N MET A 100 1.89 -12.28 42.61
CA MET A 100 2.84 -11.95 41.54
C MET A 100 3.25 -10.47 41.59
N ILE A 101 2.28 -9.56 41.63
CA ILE A 101 2.54 -8.12 41.68
C ILE A 101 3.35 -7.76 42.94
N ASP A 102 2.97 -8.30 44.10
CA ASP A 102 3.66 -8.00 45.36
C ASP A 102 5.10 -8.54 45.40
N VAL A 103 5.34 -9.76 44.92
CA VAL A 103 6.69 -10.35 44.83
C VAL A 103 7.58 -9.55 43.88
N LEU A 104 7.04 -9.14 42.73
CA LEU A 104 7.79 -8.39 41.73
C LEU A 104 8.04 -6.94 42.17
N SER A 105 7.12 -6.37 42.96
CA SER A 105 7.25 -5.03 43.54
C SER A 105 8.41 -4.91 44.54
N ILE A 106 8.87 -6.00 45.14
CA ILE A 106 10.05 -5.99 46.03
C ILE A 106 11.29 -5.47 45.29
N LYS A 107 11.45 -5.83 44.01
CA LYS A 107 12.56 -5.37 43.16
C LYS A 107 12.19 -4.12 42.36
N PHE A 108 10.93 -4.02 41.95
CA PHE A 108 10.44 -2.97 41.08
C PHE A 108 9.28 -2.22 41.76
N PRO A 109 9.56 -1.32 42.72
CA PRO A 109 8.52 -0.67 43.53
C PRO A 109 7.53 0.17 42.71
N ILE A 110 7.97 0.68 41.56
CA ILE A 110 7.12 1.45 40.64
C ILE A 110 5.99 0.58 40.06
N LEU A 111 6.19 -0.74 39.95
CA LEU A 111 5.20 -1.67 39.38
C LEU A 111 3.83 -1.53 40.06
N LYS A 112 3.80 -1.46 41.39
CA LYS A 112 2.57 -1.33 42.17
C LYS A 112 1.80 -0.03 41.91
N LEU A 113 2.50 1.04 41.49
CA LEU A 113 1.90 2.32 41.15
C LEU A 113 1.31 2.33 39.74
N VAL A 114 1.84 1.50 38.83
CA VAL A 114 1.43 1.44 37.43
C VAL A 114 0.63 0.18 37.08
N SER A 115 0.35 -0.69 38.06
CA SER A 115 -0.45 -1.92 37.87
C SER A 115 -1.91 -1.70 38.24
N ILE A 116 -2.83 -2.16 37.41
CA ILE A 116 -4.27 -2.21 37.66
C ILE A 116 -4.73 -3.65 37.51
N VAL A 117 -5.52 -4.15 38.45
CA VAL A 117 -6.07 -5.51 38.42
C VAL A 117 -7.56 -5.42 38.09
N TYR A 118 -8.00 -6.20 37.11
CA TYR A 118 -9.39 -6.36 36.69
C TYR A 118 -9.91 -7.72 37.16
N GLN A 119 -11.21 -7.81 37.46
CA GLN A 119 -11.84 -9.04 37.94
C GLN A 119 -11.67 -10.17 36.93
N ASP A 120 -12.02 -9.91 35.67
CA ASP A 120 -11.98 -10.89 34.58
C ASP A 120 -11.55 -10.24 33.25
N GLU A 121 -11.19 -11.06 32.26
CA GLU A 121 -10.90 -10.60 30.90
C GLU A 121 -12.04 -9.77 30.30
N LEU A 122 -13.29 -10.15 30.57
CA LEU A 122 -14.46 -9.47 30.02
C LEU A 122 -14.62 -8.04 30.56
N GLU A 123 -14.24 -7.79 31.81
CA GLU A 123 -14.24 -6.45 32.39
C GLU A 123 -13.19 -5.57 31.70
N LEU A 124 -11.98 -6.11 31.51
CA LEU A 124 -10.91 -5.45 30.79
C LEU A 124 -11.32 -5.11 29.36
N GLU A 125 -11.93 -6.04 28.62
CA GLU A 125 -12.41 -5.79 27.26
C GLU A 125 -13.53 -4.74 27.20
N THR A 126 -14.48 -4.80 28.13
CA THR A 126 -15.58 -3.84 28.22
C THR A 126 -15.04 -2.44 28.50
N TYR A 127 -14.05 -2.33 29.38
CA TYR A 127 -13.38 -1.07 29.67
C TYR A 127 -12.65 -0.49 28.45
N ILE A 128 -11.85 -1.31 27.75
CA ILE A 128 -11.09 -0.88 26.56
C ILE A 128 -12.04 -0.46 25.41
N ARG A 129 -13.20 -1.11 25.27
CA ARG A 129 -14.21 -0.77 24.25
C ARG A 129 -15.11 0.41 24.62
N SER A 130 -15.06 0.89 25.87
CA SER A 130 -15.92 1.98 26.33
C SER A 130 -15.43 3.35 25.85
N ASP A 131 -16.37 4.28 25.63
CA ASP A 131 -16.05 5.68 25.31
C ASP A 131 -15.31 6.41 26.46
N ALA A 132 -15.29 5.80 27.65
CA ALA A 132 -14.57 6.31 28.81
C ALA A 132 -13.06 6.00 28.75
N TYR A 133 -12.60 5.09 27.89
CA TYR A 133 -11.20 4.68 27.82
C TYR A 133 -10.25 5.88 27.57
N GLY A 134 -9.26 6.05 28.45
CA GLY A 134 -8.24 7.09 28.30
C GLY A 134 -8.74 8.54 28.46
N THR A 135 -9.99 8.74 28.90
CA THR A 135 -10.56 10.06 29.21
C THR A 135 -10.06 10.55 30.57
N CYS A 136 -8.84 11.03 30.59
CA CYS A 136 -8.23 11.60 31.78
C CYS A 136 -8.38 13.11 31.77
N ASN A 137 -9.21 13.67 32.66
CA ASN A 137 -9.18 15.11 32.94
C ASN A 137 -8.01 15.41 33.89
N ASP A 138 -7.28 16.51 33.71
CA ASP A 138 -6.01 16.86 34.36
C ASP A 138 -6.00 16.95 35.91
N VAL A 139 -7.08 16.54 36.58
CA VAL A 139 -7.23 16.63 38.03
C VAL A 139 -6.82 15.32 38.71
N ARG A 140 -5.58 15.29 39.21
CA ARG A 140 -4.91 14.45 40.25
C ARG A 140 -5.24 12.94 40.43
N ASN A 141 -6.40 12.42 40.06
CA ASN A 141 -6.74 11.00 40.03
C ASN A 141 -7.42 10.68 38.70
N CYS A 142 -6.74 9.92 37.85
CA CYS A 142 -7.30 9.50 36.57
C CYS A 142 -8.32 8.38 36.81
N SER A 143 -9.61 8.70 36.80
CA SER A 143 -10.66 7.67 36.93
C SER A 143 -10.63 6.67 35.76
N ASN A 144 -10.18 7.12 34.58
CA ASN A 144 -10.10 6.31 33.37
C ASN A 144 -8.68 6.30 32.78
N PRO A 145 -7.78 5.46 33.30
CA PRO A 145 -6.40 5.38 32.86
C PRO A 145 -6.22 4.78 31.46
N LYS A 146 -5.18 5.21 30.74
CA LYS A 146 -4.77 4.56 29.49
C LYS A 146 -4.01 3.28 29.80
N ILE A 147 -4.41 2.18 29.18
CA ILE A 147 -3.74 0.88 29.34
C ILE A 147 -2.69 0.73 28.25
N LYS A 148 -1.45 0.47 28.65
CA LYS A 148 -0.35 0.26 27.71
C LYS A 148 -0.21 -1.18 27.27
N GLY A 149 -0.39 -2.07 28.23
CA GLY A 149 -0.32 -3.51 28.05
C GLY A 149 -1.14 -4.20 29.12
N ALA A 150 -1.50 -5.45 28.87
CA ALA A 150 -2.20 -6.30 29.80
C ALA A 150 -1.55 -7.69 29.83
N VAL A 151 -1.53 -8.31 31.01
CA VAL A 151 -1.25 -9.74 31.17
C VAL A 151 -2.55 -10.40 31.59
N VAL A 152 -3.09 -11.26 30.74
CA VAL A 152 -4.35 -11.98 30.98
C VAL A 152 -4.01 -13.45 31.14
N PHE A 153 -4.30 -14.00 32.31
CA PHE A 153 -4.10 -15.43 32.58
C PHE A 153 -5.40 -16.20 32.35
N TYR A 154 -5.29 -17.36 31.71
CA TYR A 154 -6.37 -18.33 31.49
C TYR A 154 -6.29 -19.48 32.48
N GLU A 155 -5.07 -19.93 32.78
CA GLU A 155 -4.79 -20.89 33.84
C GLU A 155 -3.64 -20.38 34.72
N GLN A 156 -3.85 -20.41 36.04
CA GLN A 156 -2.87 -20.01 37.04
C GLN A 156 -2.73 -21.14 38.05
N GLY A 157 -1.73 -21.99 37.87
CA GLY A 157 -1.49 -23.11 38.76
C GLY A 157 0.01 -23.39 38.95
N PRO A 158 0.39 -24.07 40.03
CA PRO A 158 1.79 -24.42 40.27
C PRO A 158 2.39 -25.36 39.20
N GLN A 159 1.53 -26.03 38.40
CA GLN A 159 1.92 -26.98 37.35
C GLN A 159 1.62 -26.49 35.92
N SER A 160 0.63 -25.63 35.72
CA SER A 160 0.29 -25.04 34.42
C SER A 160 0.06 -23.53 34.56
N PHE A 161 0.69 -22.78 33.64
CA PHE A 161 0.43 -21.37 33.45
C PHE A 161 0.04 -21.17 31.99
N ASP A 162 -1.14 -20.63 31.76
CA ASP A 162 -1.60 -20.19 30.44
C ASP A 162 -1.92 -18.70 30.53
N TYR A 163 -1.27 -17.90 29.69
CA TYR A 163 -1.41 -16.46 29.70
C TYR A 163 -1.19 -15.84 28.32
N SER A 164 -1.83 -14.70 28.10
CA SER A 164 -1.58 -13.81 26.97
C SER A 164 -1.03 -12.47 27.44
N ILE A 165 -0.01 -11.97 26.75
CA ILE A 165 0.44 -10.58 26.88
C ILE A 165 -0.19 -9.80 25.74
N ARG A 166 -1.00 -8.80 26.08
CA ARG A 166 -1.65 -7.89 25.14
C ARG A 166 -0.94 -6.55 25.21
N LEU A 167 -0.52 -6.00 24.08
CA LEU A 167 0.02 -4.64 24.02
C LEU A 167 -0.86 -3.78 23.13
N ASN A 168 -0.89 -2.48 23.42
CA ASN A 168 -1.55 -1.53 22.55
C ASN A 168 -0.83 -1.48 21.18
N HIS A 169 -1.49 -1.96 20.14
CA HIS A 169 -0.95 -2.07 18.78
C HIS A 169 -0.98 -0.75 18.00
N THR A 170 -1.64 0.31 18.51
CA THR A 170 -1.72 1.61 17.81
C THR A 170 -0.42 2.44 17.86
N TRP A 171 0.69 1.85 18.32
CA TRP A 171 1.94 2.58 18.52
C TRP A 171 2.76 2.69 17.24
N ALA A 172 2.50 3.74 16.45
CA ALA A 172 3.48 4.27 15.50
C ALA A 172 4.24 5.41 16.18
N PHE A 173 5.54 5.24 16.41
CA PHE A 173 6.39 6.42 16.61
C PHE A 173 6.47 7.18 15.28
N SER A 174 6.49 8.51 15.34
CA SER A 174 6.82 9.36 14.20
C SER A 174 8.24 9.06 13.72
N GLY A 175 8.38 8.17 12.75
CA GLY A 175 9.68 7.70 12.25
C GLY A 175 9.70 6.25 11.76
N PHE A 176 8.71 5.43 12.14
CA PHE A 176 8.54 4.09 11.57
C PHE A 176 7.39 4.09 10.55
N PRO A 177 7.63 3.60 9.31
CA PRO A 177 6.67 3.76 8.22
C PRO A 177 5.47 2.81 8.27
N ASP A 178 5.50 1.75 9.09
CA ASP A 178 4.48 0.73 9.08
C ASP A 178 4.08 0.29 10.50
N VAL A 179 2.81 0.46 10.84
CA VAL A 179 2.23 0.17 12.16
C VAL A 179 1.31 -1.06 12.14
N THR A 180 1.15 -1.65 10.95
CA THR A 180 0.12 -2.66 10.70
C THR A 180 0.62 -4.08 10.95
N THR A 181 1.93 -4.27 11.08
CA THR A 181 2.56 -5.59 11.16
C THR A 181 3.15 -5.83 12.55
N ILE A 182 2.38 -6.51 13.40
CA ILE A 182 3.01 -7.32 14.46
C ILE A 182 3.79 -8.41 13.73
N MET A 183 4.96 -8.83 14.24
CA MET A 183 5.65 -10.01 13.70
C MET A 183 4.71 -11.21 13.75
N ASP A 184 4.10 -11.53 12.62
CA ASP A 184 3.27 -12.71 12.49
C ASP A 184 4.18 -13.91 12.35
N THR A 185 4.34 -14.67 13.43
CA THR A 185 5.12 -15.91 13.45
C THR A 185 4.36 -17.07 12.83
N ASN A 186 3.05 -16.91 12.59
CA ASN A 186 2.15 -17.93 12.03
C ASN A 186 1.57 -17.54 10.66
N GLY A 187 1.99 -16.40 10.10
CA GLY A 187 1.53 -15.89 8.81
C GLY A 187 2.01 -16.75 7.65
N PRO A 188 1.33 -16.72 6.49
CA PRO A 188 1.79 -17.43 5.29
C PRO A 188 3.24 -17.01 4.97
N PHE A 189 4.15 -17.98 5.10
CA PHE A 189 5.58 -17.86 5.37
C PHE A 189 6.46 -16.95 4.48
N LEU A 190 5.97 -16.34 3.41
CA LEU A 190 6.76 -15.44 2.56
C LEU A 190 5.82 -14.48 1.83
N ASN A 191 6.01 -13.18 2.02
CA ASN A 191 5.70 -12.25 0.94
C ASN A 191 6.77 -12.47 -0.13
N ASP A 192 6.46 -13.28 -1.16
CA ASP A 192 7.40 -13.62 -2.24
C ASP A 192 7.97 -12.37 -2.95
N LEU A 193 7.34 -11.20 -2.76
CA LEU A 193 7.76 -9.92 -3.33
C LEU A 193 8.76 -9.15 -2.45
N GLU A 194 8.82 -9.45 -1.16
CA GLU A 194 9.78 -8.83 -0.24
C GLU A 194 11.10 -9.58 -0.27
N LEU A 195 12.16 -8.87 -0.63
CA LEU A 195 13.52 -9.40 -0.69
C LEU A 195 14.31 -8.97 0.54
N GLY A 196 14.93 -9.93 1.22
CA GLY A 196 15.75 -9.70 2.42
C GLY A 196 14.97 -9.74 3.74
N VAL A 197 15.64 -9.42 4.85
CA VAL A 197 15.02 -9.29 6.18
C VAL A 197 14.74 -7.82 6.45
N SER A 198 13.50 -7.47 6.76
CA SER A 198 13.20 -6.19 7.39
C SER A 198 13.50 -6.31 8.89
N ALA A 199 14.47 -5.53 9.40
CA ALA A 199 14.73 -5.47 10.84
C ALA A 199 13.64 -4.69 11.59
N ILE A 200 12.86 -3.85 10.88
CA ILE A 200 11.90 -2.91 11.47
C ILE A 200 10.89 -3.60 12.40
N PRO A 201 10.20 -4.70 12.00
CA PRO A 201 9.25 -5.37 12.89
C PRO A 201 9.94 -5.95 14.14
N THR A 202 11.14 -6.52 13.99
CA THR A 202 11.95 -7.03 15.12
C THR A 202 12.27 -5.90 16.11
N MET A 203 12.63 -4.74 15.57
CA MET A 203 12.98 -3.56 16.35
C MET A 203 11.75 -2.98 17.05
N GLN A 204 10.61 -2.86 16.36
CA GLN A 204 9.35 -2.40 16.95
C GLN A 204 8.91 -3.30 18.11
N TYR A 205 8.94 -4.61 17.89
CA TYR A 205 8.62 -5.59 18.91
C TYR A 205 9.55 -5.47 20.12
N SER A 206 10.84 -5.24 19.90
CA SER A 206 11.82 -5.05 20.97
C SER A 206 11.68 -3.73 21.72
N PHE A 207 11.35 -2.63 21.03
CA PHE A 207 11.11 -1.31 21.63
C PHE A 207 9.81 -1.24 22.44
N SER A 208 8.81 -2.06 22.07
CA SER A 208 7.48 -2.05 22.72
C SER A 208 7.51 -2.39 24.22
N GLY A 209 8.61 -2.98 24.70
CA GLY A 209 8.72 -3.50 26.06
C GLY A 209 8.10 -4.89 26.23
N PHE A 210 7.50 -5.48 25.19
CA PHE A 210 6.93 -6.84 25.23
C PHE A 210 7.87 -7.85 25.87
N LEU A 211 9.10 -7.91 25.35
CA LEU A 211 10.09 -8.90 25.80
C LEU A 211 10.52 -8.72 27.24
N THR A 212 10.53 -7.46 27.71
CA THR A 212 10.85 -7.16 29.10
C THR A 212 9.74 -7.64 30.04
N LEU A 213 8.48 -7.51 29.59
CA LEU A 213 7.32 -7.96 30.34
C LEU A 213 7.23 -9.49 30.33
N GLN A 214 7.47 -10.12 29.18
CA GLN A 214 7.54 -11.57 29.05
C GLN A 214 8.65 -12.15 29.95
N GLN A 215 9.86 -11.60 29.89
CA GLN A 215 10.96 -12.00 30.76
C GLN A 215 10.60 -11.92 32.25
N MET A 216 9.84 -10.89 32.63
CA MET A 216 9.42 -10.67 34.01
C MET A 216 8.37 -11.72 34.45
N VAL A 217 7.37 -12.01 33.62
CA VAL A 217 6.37 -13.05 33.89
C VAL A 217 7.03 -14.44 33.93
N ASP A 218 7.89 -14.76 32.98
CA ASP A 218 8.59 -16.05 32.91
C ASP A 218 9.50 -16.26 34.13
N SER A 219 10.20 -15.21 34.58
CA SER A 219 11.01 -15.28 35.79
C SER A 219 10.18 -15.55 37.04
N PHE A 220 8.96 -15.01 37.11
CA PHE A 220 8.03 -15.29 38.20
C PHE A 220 7.52 -16.74 38.14
N ILE A 221 7.12 -17.22 36.96
CA ILE A 221 6.66 -18.59 36.76
C ILE A 221 7.75 -19.59 37.16
N LEU A 222 8.99 -19.37 36.72
CA LEU A 222 10.15 -20.20 37.11
C LEU A 222 10.39 -20.19 38.62
N PHE A 223 10.17 -19.05 39.28
CA PHE A 223 10.29 -18.93 40.73
C PHE A 223 9.22 -19.75 41.47
N ILE A 224 7.96 -19.69 41.02
CA ILE A 224 6.86 -20.47 41.62
C ILE A 224 7.03 -21.97 41.37
N ALA A 225 7.42 -22.37 40.16
CA ALA A 225 7.61 -23.78 39.80
C ALA A 225 8.71 -24.48 40.64
N GLN A 226 9.64 -23.73 41.21
CA GLN A 226 10.71 -24.26 42.06
C GLN A 226 10.34 -24.35 43.53
N GLN A 227 9.23 -23.77 43.99
CA GLN A 227 8.77 -23.98 45.35
C GLN A 227 8.28 -25.43 45.44
N PRO A 228 9.03 -26.35 46.08
CA PRO A 228 8.61 -27.74 46.16
C PRO A 228 7.29 -27.77 46.94
N GLU A 229 6.42 -28.73 46.60
CA GLU A 229 5.15 -29.02 47.27
C GLU A 229 5.23 -28.83 48.80
N LEU A 230 4.97 -27.62 49.27
CA LEU A 230 4.84 -27.32 50.70
C LEU A 230 3.36 -27.42 51.06
N ASN A 231 2.72 -28.49 50.58
CA ASN A 231 1.35 -28.85 50.89
C ASN A 231 1.32 -30.25 51.52
N SER A 232 1.71 -30.31 52.79
CA SER A 232 0.86 -31.02 53.74
C SER A 232 0.72 -30.15 54.99
N ASN A 233 -0.39 -29.41 55.03
CA ASN A 233 -0.92 -28.68 56.18
C ASN A 233 -0.38 -27.26 56.40
N ALA A 234 -0.82 -26.30 55.59
CA ALA A 234 -1.14 -24.95 56.07
C ALA A 234 -2.00 -24.21 55.06
N GLU A 235 -3.23 -23.90 55.45
CA GLU A 235 -3.99 -22.79 54.87
C GLU A 235 -3.13 -21.51 54.93
N THR A 236 -3.22 -20.69 53.88
CA THR A 236 -2.60 -19.37 53.71
C THR A 236 -1.09 -19.34 53.41
N VAL A 237 -0.75 -19.12 52.13
CA VAL A 237 0.50 -18.47 51.73
C VAL A 237 0.47 -17.05 52.31
N LYS A 238 0.97 -16.88 53.54
CA LYS A 238 1.17 -15.56 54.14
C LYS A 238 2.49 -14.98 53.64
N LEU A 239 2.41 -14.09 52.64
CA LEU A 239 3.38 -13.00 52.55
C LEU A 239 3.27 -12.17 53.85
N PRO A 240 4.38 -11.85 54.53
CA PRO A 240 4.32 -11.19 55.82
C PRO A 240 3.86 -9.73 55.64
N LEU A 241 2.60 -9.48 56.00
CA LEU A 241 2.13 -8.15 56.35
C LEU A 241 2.83 -7.70 57.64
N LEU A 242 3.53 -6.57 57.54
CA LEU A 242 3.90 -5.62 58.60
C LEU A 242 3.74 -6.11 60.05
N GLY A 243 4.88 -6.37 60.69
CA GLY A 243 5.01 -6.31 62.15
C GLY A 243 5.23 -7.64 62.83
N TYR A 244 6.43 -8.22 62.71
CA TYR A 244 6.96 -9.10 63.75
C TYR A 244 8.49 -9.13 63.68
N ASN A 245 9.12 -8.83 64.82
CA ASN A 245 10.55 -8.93 65.01
C ASN A 245 10.93 -10.41 65.02
N ASP A 246 11.47 -10.91 63.92
CA ASP A 246 12.38 -12.05 63.98
C ASP A 246 13.48 -11.90 62.93
N THR A 247 14.71 -12.04 63.41
CA THR A 247 15.96 -11.79 62.67
C THR A 247 16.43 -13.01 61.88
N ASP A 248 15.60 -14.03 61.73
CA ASP A 248 15.94 -15.30 61.09
C ASP A 248 14.91 -15.70 60.04
N PHE A 249 14.86 -14.99 58.91
CA PHE A 249 14.55 -15.60 57.60
C PHE A 249 15.07 -14.69 56.49
N SER A 250 16.38 -14.77 56.28
CA SER A 250 16.97 -14.37 55.01
C SER A 250 16.27 -15.18 53.92
N LEU A 251 15.39 -14.56 53.14
CA LEU A 251 14.96 -15.03 51.81
C LEU A 251 16.23 -15.18 50.95
N LYS A 252 16.95 -16.28 51.15
CA LYS A 252 18.31 -16.51 50.65
C LYS A 252 18.33 -17.10 49.25
N VAL A 253 17.23 -16.96 48.51
CA VAL A 253 17.23 -17.09 47.07
C VAL A 253 16.36 -15.96 46.53
N PRO A 254 16.96 -14.80 46.20
CA PRO A 254 16.21 -13.79 45.49
C PRO A 254 15.85 -14.42 44.14
N TRP A 255 14.56 -14.42 43.77
CA TRP A 255 14.04 -14.87 42.48
C TRP A 255 14.85 -14.34 41.27
N THR A 256 15.63 -13.28 41.47
CA THR A 256 16.63 -12.76 40.55
C THR A 256 17.75 -13.72 40.15
N GLN A 257 18.02 -14.79 40.90
CA GLN A 257 19.03 -15.80 40.54
C GLN A 257 18.63 -16.59 39.28
N PHE A 258 17.33 -16.66 38.98
CA PHE A 258 16.79 -17.43 37.84
C PHE A 258 16.33 -16.54 36.69
N ASN A 259 16.57 -15.23 36.77
CA ASN A 259 16.30 -14.36 35.64
C ASN A 259 17.33 -14.69 34.53
N PRO A 260 16.89 -15.08 33.32
CA PRO A 260 17.82 -15.25 32.21
C PRO A 260 18.66 -13.98 32.04
N THR A 261 19.98 -14.13 32.12
CA THR A 261 20.93 -13.01 32.11
C THR A 261 20.99 -12.29 30.77
N ASN A 262 20.66 -13.01 29.70
CA ASN A 262 20.59 -12.45 28.36
C ASN A 262 19.53 -13.19 27.53
N ILE A 263 18.46 -12.48 27.16
CA ILE A 263 17.49 -12.92 26.16
C ILE A 263 17.80 -12.18 24.87
N ARG A 264 17.89 -12.91 23.77
CA ARG A 264 18.18 -12.37 22.45
C ARG A 264 17.11 -12.78 21.47
N ILE A 265 16.72 -11.84 20.63
CA ILE A 265 15.95 -12.14 19.42
C ILE A 265 16.85 -12.00 18.22
N ALA A 266 16.73 -12.98 17.32
CA ALA A 266 17.29 -12.91 16.00
C ALA A 266 16.28 -13.45 14.99
N PRO A 267 16.17 -12.83 13.80
CA PRO A 267 15.37 -13.38 12.71
C PRO A 267 16.00 -14.68 12.20
N PHE A 268 15.17 -15.57 11.63
CA PHE A 268 15.66 -16.76 10.94
C PHE A 268 16.42 -16.40 9.66
N PRO A 269 17.37 -17.24 9.21
CA PRO A 269 18.08 -17.03 7.96
C PRO A 269 17.15 -16.86 6.76
N THR A 270 17.47 -15.93 5.86
CA THR A 270 16.76 -15.76 4.60
C THR A 270 17.26 -16.72 3.54
N ARG A 271 16.36 -17.05 2.63
CA ARG A 271 16.70 -17.77 1.39
C ARG A 271 17.61 -16.89 0.53
N GLU A 272 18.35 -17.54 -0.36
CA GLU A 272 19.08 -16.84 -1.42
C GLU A 272 18.10 -16.04 -2.28
N TYR A 273 18.47 -14.81 -2.61
CA TYR A 273 17.68 -13.97 -3.49
C TYR A 273 18.57 -13.11 -4.39
N THR A 274 18.04 -12.77 -5.55
CA THR A 274 18.70 -11.93 -6.53
C THR A 274 18.16 -10.51 -6.43
N ASP A 275 19.01 -9.57 -6.05
CA ASP A 275 18.66 -8.15 -6.06
C ASP A 275 19.00 -7.55 -7.43
N ASP A 276 17.96 -7.15 -8.13
CA ASP A 276 18.10 -6.43 -9.38
C ASP A 276 17.93 -4.92 -9.17
N GLN A 277 19.06 -4.22 -8.99
CA GLN A 277 19.08 -2.76 -8.85
C GLN A 277 18.43 -2.04 -10.04
N PHE A 278 18.49 -2.63 -11.24
CA PHE A 278 17.82 -2.08 -12.41
C PHE A 278 16.30 -2.04 -12.21
N GLN A 279 15.70 -3.11 -11.67
CA GLN A 279 14.25 -3.16 -11.44
C GLN A 279 13.81 -2.15 -10.37
N ALA A 280 14.66 -1.84 -9.38
CA ALA A 280 14.37 -0.77 -8.42
C ALA A 280 14.38 0.63 -9.08
N ILE A 281 15.24 0.85 -10.08
CA ILE A 281 15.25 2.09 -10.87
C ILE A 281 14.02 2.13 -11.79
N VAL A 282 13.68 1.02 -12.44
CA VAL A 282 12.48 0.89 -13.27
C VAL A 282 11.21 1.18 -12.46
N LYS A 283 11.08 0.64 -11.24
CA LYS A 283 9.98 0.93 -10.31
C LYS A 283 9.77 2.44 -10.12
N LYS A 284 10.85 3.22 -10.02
CA LYS A 284 10.78 4.68 -9.79
C LYS A 284 10.50 5.49 -11.05
N VAL A 285 11.01 5.05 -12.21
CA VAL A 285 11.14 5.91 -13.40
C VAL A 285 10.26 5.45 -14.57
N MET A 286 9.81 4.19 -14.60
CA MET A 286 9.05 3.64 -15.73
C MET A 286 7.74 4.40 -16.00
N GLY A 287 6.95 4.68 -14.95
CA GLY A 287 5.68 5.38 -15.07
C GLY A 287 5.80 6.74 -15.78
N ILE A 288 6.76 7.56 -15.36
CA ILE A 288 6.97 8.90 -15.93
C ILE A 288 7.57 8.83 -17.35
N LEU A 289 8.52 7.93 -17.61
CA LEU A 289 9.10 7.79 -18.95
C LEU A 289 8.07 7.36 -19.98
N TYR A 290 7.24 6.38 -19.63
CA TYR A 290 6.17 5.95 -20.53
C TYR A 290 5.17 7.08 -20.79
N LEU A 291 4.78 7.82 -19.76
CA LEU A 291 3.91 8.99 -19.90
C LEU A 291 4.50 10.03 -20.85
N LEU A 292 5.80 10.33 -20.74
CA LEU A 292 6.50 11.24 -21.65
C LEU A 292 6.49 10.73 -23.10
N GLY A 293 6.65 9.42 -23.32
CA GLY A 293 6.54 8.81 -24.64
C GLY A 293 5.15 9.01 -25.28
N PHE A 294 4.09 8.98 -24.47
CA PHE A 294 2.71 9.15 -24.92
C PHE A 294 2.24 10.60 -25.06
N LEU A 295 3.01 11.59 -24.58
CA LEU A 295 2.66 13.01 -24.71
C LEU A 295 2.48 13.44 -26.16
N TYR A 296 3.34 12.96 -27.08
CA TYR A 296 3.26 13.35 -28.48
C TYR A 296 2.01 12.80 -29.18
N PRO A 297 1.70 11.49 -29.13
CA PRO A 297 0.44 10.95 -29.65
C PRO A 297 -0.81 11.65 -29.08
N VAL A 298 -0.84 11.87 -27.76
CA VAL A 298 -1.96 12.54 -27.07
C VAL A 298 -2.11 13.99 -27.52
N SER A 299 -1.02 14.75 -27.57
CA SER A 299 -0.98 16.13 -28.09
C SER A 299 -1.54 16.23 -29.50
N ARG A 300 -1.14 15.32 -30.38
CA ARG A 300 -1.61 15.26 -31.77
C ARG A 300 -3.09 14.92 -31.87
N LEU A 301 -3.55 13.94 -31.09
CA LEU A 301 -4.96 13.58 -31.03
C LEU A 301 -5.82 14.80 -30.64
N ILE A 302 -5.46 15.51 -29.58
CA ILE A 302 -6.14 16.73 -29.13
C ILE A 302 -6.11 17.80 -30.23
N SER A 303 -4.93 18.02 -30.84
CA SER A 303 -4.77 18.98 -31.93
C SER A 303 -5.72 18.70 -33.09
N TYR A 304 -5.76 17.46 -33.57
CA TYR A 304 -6.61 17.06 -34.69
C TYR A 304 -8.10 17.17 -34.35
N SER A 305 -8.51 16.70 -33.17
CA SER A 305 -9.91 16.77 -32.75
C SER A 305 -10.41 18.22 -32.63
N VAL A 306 -9.59 19.13 -32.10
CA VAL A 306 -9.98 20.55 -31.99
C VAL A 306 -9.83 21.28 -33.32
N PHE A 307 -8.85 20.92 -34.15
CA PHE A 307 -8.69 21.51 -35.48
C PHE A 307 -9.88 21.22 -36.40
N GLU A 308 -10.42 19.99 -36.38
CA GLU A 308 -11.64 19.67 -37.14
C GLU A 308 -12.89 20.39 -36.63
N LYS A 309 -12.93 20.72 -35.32
CA LYS A 309 -13.96 21.59 -34.72
C LYS A 309 -13.78 23.04 -35.14
N GLU A 310 -12.55 23.56 -35.10
CA GLU A 310 -12.20 24.93 -35.45
C GLU A 310 -12.55 25.25 -36.91
N GLN A 311 -12.31 24.30 -37.83
CA GLN A 311 -12.67 24.42 -39.24
C GLN A 311 -14.14 24.08 -39.56
N LYS A 312 -14.96 23.73 -38.55
CA LYS A 312 -16.37 23.32 -38.72
C LYS A 312 -16.56 22.13 -39.68
N ILE A 313 -15.54 21.30 -39.88
CA ILE A 313 -15.61 20.11 -40.75
C ILE A 313 -16.66 19.14 -40.21
N LYS A 314 -16.75 19.01 -38.89
CA LYS A 314 -17.74 18.16 -38.21
C LYS A 314 -19.18 18.58 -38.53
N GLU A 315 -19.48 19.88 -38.45
CA GLU A 315 -20.80 20.45 -38.79
C GLU A 315 -21.12 20.25 -40.27
N GLY A 316 -20.13 20.44 -41.15
CA GLY A 316 -20.25 20.16 -42.59
C GLY A 316 -20.62 18.70 -42.88
N LEU A 317 -20.01 17.75 -42.18
CA LEU A 317 -20.31 16.32 -42.32
C LEU A 317 -21.71 15.97 -41.80
N TYR A 318 -22.18 16.63 -40.74
CA TYR A 318 -23.56 16.46 -40.26
C TYR A 318 -24.58 17.02 -41.26
N MET A 319 -24.31 18.16 -41.90
CA MET A 319 -25.15 18.69 -42.99
C MET A 319 -25.22 17.74 -44.21
N MET A 320 -24.16 16.97 -44.46
CA MET A 320 -24.14 15.92 -45.50
C MET A 320 -24.85 14.62 -45.08
N GLY A 321 -25.44 14.58 -43.87
CA GLY A 321 -26.24 13.46 -43.36
C GLY A 321 -25.46 12.38 -42.61
N LEU A 322 -24.29 12.69 -42.04
CA LEU A 322 -23.57 11.78 -41.13
C LEU A 322 -24.39 11.59 -39.84
N LYS A 323 -24.55 10.35 -39.37
CA LYS A 323 -25.23 10.11 -38.07
C LYS A 323 -24.35 10.53 -36.89
N ASP A 324 -25.01 10.98 -35.83
CA ASP A 324 -24.37 11.29 -34.55
C ASP A 324 -23.59 10.08 -34.01
N GLY A 325 -22.41 10.33 -33.45
CA GLY A 325 -21.54 9.31 -32.86
C GLY A 325 -20.63 8.55 -33.85
N ILE A 326 -20.99 8.42 -35.14
CA ILE A 326 -20.14 7.75 -36.14
C ILE A 326 -18.78 8.46 -36.26
N PHE A 327 -18.78 9.79 -36.16
CA PHE A 327 -17.56 10.60 -36.17
C PHE A 327 -16.58 10.18 -35.08
N HIS A 328 -17.03 10.18 -33.81
CA HIS A 328 -16.19 9.83 -32.66
C HIS A 328 -15.76 8.36 -32.69
N LEU A 329 -16.68 7.45 -33.04
CA LEU A 329 -16.39 6.02 -33.17
C LEU A 329 -15.31 5.76 -34.23
N SER A 330 -15.35 6.47 -35.37
CA SER A 330 -14.36 6.31 -36.43
C SER A 330 -12.96 6.74 -35.99
N TRP A 331 -12.85 7.85 -35.26
CA TRP A 331 -11.59 8.33 -34.73
C TRP A 331 -11.06 7.41 -33.61
N PHE A 332 -11.94 6.98 -32.71
CA PHE A 332 -11.61 6.01 -31.66
C PHE A 332 -11.00 4.74 -32.25
N ILE A 333 -11.64 4.13 -33.26
CA ILE A 333 -11.16 2.87 -33.83
C ILE A 333 -9.83 3.05 -34.57
N THR A 334 -9.63 4.17 -35.28
CA THR A 334 -8.34 4.42 -35.95
C THR A 334 -7.19 4.60 -34.96
N TYR A 335 -7.41 5.31 -33.85
CA TYR A 335 -6.38 5.47 -32.83
C TYR A 335 -6.21 4.22 -31.97
N ALA A 336 -7.28 3.47 -31.67
CA ALA A 336 -7.21 2.21 -30.97
C ALA A 336 -6.35 1.20 -31.74
N LEU A 337 -6.51 1.10 -33.07
CA LEU A 337 -5.64 0.27 -33.91
C LEU A 337 -4.18 0.75 -33.86
N GLN A 338 -3.96 2.07 -33.94
CA GLN A 338 -2.61 2.63 -33.85
C GLN A 338 -1.95 2.33 -32.50
N PHE A 339 -2.67 2.47 -31.40
CA PHE A 339 -2.16 2.17 -30.06
C PHE A 339 -1.99 0.66 -29.85
N ALA A 340 -2.82 -0.18 -30.44
CA ALA A 340 -2.58 -1.63 -30.45
C ALA A 340 -1.23 -1.97 -31.11
N ILE A 341 -0.91 -1.32 -32.23
CA ILE A 341 0.40 -1.49 -32.89
C ILE A 341 1.53 -0.99 -31.99
N SER A 342 1.41 0.21 -31.40
CA SER A 342 2.46 0.73 -30.49
C SER A 342 2.66 -0.17 -29.28
N SER A 343 1.58 -0.66 -28.65
CA SER A 343 1.66 -1.56 -27.49
C SER A 343 2.26 -2.91 -27.87
N ALA A 344 1.99 -3.43 -29.07
CA ALA A 344 2.63 -4.65 -29.56
C ALA A 344 4.14 -4.45 -29.80
N VAL A 345 4.54 -3.34 -30.42
CA VAL A 345 5.96 -2.98 -30.61
C VAL A 345 6.65 -2.85 -29.25
N ILE A 346 6.05 -2.14 -28.30
CA ILE A 346 6.56 -2.02 -26.93
C ILE A 346 6.73 -3.39 -26.28
N THR A 347 5.68 -4.24 -26.35
CA THR A 347 5.70 -5.56 -25.72
C THR A 347 6.85 -6.38 -26.29
N THR A 348 6.98 -6.45 -27.63
CA THR A 348 8.07 -7.20 -28.31
C THR A 348 9.46 -6.68 -27.95
N CYS A 349 9.68 -5.37 -27.90
CA CYS A 349 10.96 -4.78 -27.50
C CYS A 349 11.33 -5.06 -26.04
N THR A 350 10.35 -5.30 -25.19
CA THR A 350 10.52 -5.31 -23.73
C THR A 350 10.54 -6.73 -23.14
N MET A 351 10.18 -7.76 -23.92
CA MET A 351 10.07 -9.16 -23.46
C MET A 351 11.35 -9.73 -22.88
N ASP A 352 12.51 -9.43 -23.47
CA ASP A 352 13.74 -10.14 -23.12
C ASP A 352 14.56 -9.41 -22.03
N ASN A 353 14.40 -8.08 -21.93
CA ASN A 353 15.24 -7.23 -21.09
C ASN A 353 14.54 -6.79 -19.79
N ILE A 354 13.32 -6.24 -19.89
CA ILE A 354 12.64 -5.61 -18.75
C ILE A 354 11.55 -6.53 -18.18
N PHE A 355 10.76 -7.20 -19.02
CA PHE A 355 9.66 -8.10 -18.61
C PHE A 355 9.91 -9.55 -19.02
N LYS A 356 10.98 -10.14 -18.47
CA LYS A 356 11.41 -11.51 -18.78
C LYS A 356 10.49 -12.56 -18.17
N TYR A 357 10.03 -12.34 -16.94
CA TYR A 357 9.25 -13.31 -16.17
C TYR A 357 7.73 -13.11 -16.32
N SER A 358 7.30 -11.90 -16.67
CA SER A 358 5.90 -11.52 -16.78
C SER A 358 5.21 -12.05 -18.04
N ASP A 359 3.90 -12.34 -17.94
CA ASP A 359 3.10 -12.82 -19.08
C ASP A 359 2.95 -11.73 -20.15
N LYS A 360 3.40 -12.03 -21.36
CA LYS A 360 3.41 -11.13 -22.52
C LYS A 360 2.02 -10.57 -22.87
N THR A 361 0.98 -11.37 -22.67
CA THR A 361 -0.41 -10.94 -22.90
C THR A 361 -0.85 -9.86 -21.91
N LEU A 362 -0.38 -9.92 -20.66
CA LEU A 362 -0.70 -8.92 -19.64
C LEU A 362 0.04 -7.62 -19.90
N VAL A 363 1.33 -7.69 -20.27
CA VAL A 363 2.12 -6.52 -20.69
C VAL A 363 1.44 -5.82 -21.86
N PHE A 364 1.00 -6.57 -22.89
CA PHE A 364 0.26 -6.02 -24.01
C PHE A 364 -1.06 -5.36 -23.57
N ALA A 365 -1.88 -6.08 -22.80
CA ALA A 365 -3.19 -5.59 -22.35
C ALA A 365 -3.05 -4.30 -21.53
N TYR A 366 -2.05 -4.25 -20.64
CA TYR A 366 -1.76 -3.10 -19.79
C TYR A 366 -1.47 -1.83 -20.59
N PHE A 367 -0.51 -1.90 -21.52
CA PHE A 367 -0.16 -0.76 -22.37
C PHE A 367 -1.29 -0.38 -23.32
N PHE A 368 -2.06 -1.37 -23.81
CA PHE A 368 -3.17 -1.14 -24.72
C PHE A 368 -4.36 -0.45 -24.04
N ILE A 369 -4.75 -0.91 -22.85
CA ILE A 369 -5.85 -0.32 -22.07
C ILE A 369 -5.51 1.12 -21.68
N PHE A 370 -4.26 1.39 -21.28
CA PHE A 370 -3.81 2.77 -21.06
C PHE A 370 -3.87 3.63 -22.34
N GLY A 371 -3.56 3.06 -23.50
CA GLY A 371 -3.75 3.75 -24.77
C GLY A 371 -5.22 4.12 -25.01
N LEU A 372 -6.15 3.21 -24.73
CA LEU A 372 -7.60 3.46 -24.85
C LEU A 372 -8.09 4.55 -23.90
N SER A 373 -7.62 4.55 -22.64
CA SER A 373 -8.00 5.57 -21.66
C SER A 373 -7.44 6.94 -22.03
N ALA A 374 -6.20 7.00 -22.52
CA ALA A 374 -5.57 8.22 -23.01
C ALA A 374 -6.30 8.81 -24.23
N ILE A 375 -6.84 7.96 -25.13
CA ILE A 375 -7.69 8.42 -26.24
C ILE A 375 -8.95 9.11 -25.70
N MET A 376 -9.65 8.48 -24.76
CA MET A 376 -10.89 9.02 -24.22
C MET A 376 -10.66 10.27 -23.38
N LEU A 377 -9.57 10.34 -22.62
CA LEU A 377 -9.14 11.53 -21.90
C LEU A 377 -8.86 12.69 -22.86
N SER A 378 -8.19 12.42 -23.98
CA SER A 378 -7.93 13.42 -25.01
C SER A 378 -9.21 13.92 -25.67
N PHE A 379 -10.17 13.03 -25.95
CA PHE A 379 -11.48 13.44 -26.45
C PHE A 379 -12.23 14.31 -25.46
N LEU A 380 -12.23 13.95 -24.16
CA LEU A 380 -12.81 14.75 -23.09
C LEU A 380 -12.17 16.14 -23.00
N ILE A 381 -10.84 16.24 -23.03
CA ILE A 381 -10.16 17.54 -23.04
C ILE A 381 -10.56 18.36 -24.27
N SER A 382 -10.65 17.73 -25.46
CA SER A 382 -11.01 18.40 -26.71
C SER A 382 -12.41 19.02 -26.73
N THR A 383 -13.32 18.65 -25.81
CA THR A 383 -14.66 19.25 -25.75
C THR A 383 -14.67 20.64 -25.14
N PHE A 384 -13.69 20.99 -24.31
CA PHE A 384 -13.63 22.30 -23.64
C PHE A 384 -13.02 23.42 -24.48
N PHE A 385 -12.35 23.08 -25.59
CA PHE A 385 -11.57 24.06 -26.37
C PHE A 385 -12.12 24.24 -27.79
N LYS A 386 -12.10 25.49 -28.26
CA LYS A 386 -12.48 25.89 -29.63
C LYS A 386 -11.28 26.13 -30.55
N ARG A 387 -10.10 26.44 -30.01
CA ARG A 387 -8.86 26.72 -30.76
C ARG A 387 -7.83 25.62 -30.53
N ALA A 388 -7.22 25.11 -31.61
CA ALA A 388 -6.35 23.95 -31.53
C ALA A 388 -5.06 24.21 -30.72
N LYS A 389 -4.40 25.37 -30.91
CA LYS A 389 -3.13 25.69 -30.24
C LYS A 389 -3.27 25.75 -28.71
N THR A 390 -4.35 26.36 -28.21
CA THR A 390 -4.60 26.44 -26.77
C THR A 390 -4.99 25.09 -26.19
N ALA A 391 -5.76 24.29 -26.92
CA ALA A 391 -6.16 22.95 -26.50
C ALA A 391 -4.97 22.02 -26.30
N VAL A 392 -3.99 22.09 -27.21
CA VAL A 392 -2.77 21.28 -27.11
C VAL A 392 -1.94 21.66 -25.88
N ALA A 393 -1.71 22.96 -25.65
CA ALA A 393 -0.93 23.42 -24.52
C ALA A 393 -1.58 23.04 -23.17
N VAL A 394 -2.88 23.29 -23.01
CA VAL A 394 -3.58 22.94 -21.77
C VAL A 394 -3.76 21.44 -21.65
N GLY A 395 -4.10 20.75 -22.73
CA GLY A 395 -4.34 19.31 -22.71
C GLY A 395 -3.10 18.47 -22.37
N THR A 396 -1.94 18.85 -22.90
CA THR A 396 -0.67 18.20 -22.53
C THR A 396 -0.30 18.47 -21.07
N LEU A 397 -0.53 19.70 -20.57
CA LEU A 397 -0.31 20.03 -19.17
C LEU A 397 -1.28 19.29 -18.25
N SER A 398 -2.56 19.15 -18.62
CA SER A 398 -3.56 18.37 -17.88
C SER A 398 -3.20 16.88 -17.84
N PHE A 399 -2.69 16.32 -18.94
CA PHE A 399 -2.24 14.92 -18.99
C PHE A 399 -1.03 14.67 -18.07
N LEU A 400 -0.06 15.59 -18.05
CA LEU A 400 1.05 15.55 -17.09
C LEU A 400 0.56 15.78 -15.65
N GLY A 401 -0.37 16.72 -15.46
CA GLY A 401 -1.00 17.05 -14.18
C GLY A 401 -1.67 15.84 -13.53
N ALA A 402 -2.35 15.04 -14.34
CA ALA A 402 -3.03 13.82 -13.90
C ALA A 402 -2.08 12.72 -13.39
N PHE A 403 -0.76 12.86 -13.57
CA PHE A 403 0.24 11.94 -13.01
C PHE A 403 0.64 12.30 -11.57
N PHE A 404 0.63 13.59 -11.19
CA PHE A 404 1.13 14.05 -9.89
C PHE A 404 0.57 13.34 -8.66
N PRO A 405 -0.73 12.95 -8.60
CA PRO A 405 -1.27 12.25 -7.43
C PRO A 405 -0.58 10.91 -7.14
N TYR A 406 0.15 10.34 -8.10
CA TYR A 406 0.99 9.17 -7.87
C TYR A 406 2.01 9.40 -6.76
N TYR A 407 2.72 10.54 -6.76
CA TYR A 407 3.77 10.81 -5.78
C TYR A 407 3.24 10.94 -4.34
N THR A 408 1.98 11.34 -4.17
CA THR A 408 1.34 11.45 -2.85
C THR A 408 0.78 10.13 -2.34
N VAL A 409 0.57 9.18 -3.24
CA VAL A 409 -0.22 7.96 -2.99
C VAL A 409 0.65 6.71 -3.02
N ASN A 410 1.85 6.78 -3.57
CA ASN A 410 2.79 5.67 -3.68
C ASN A 410 3.41 5.23 -2.33
N ASP A 411 3.15 5.96 -1.24
CA ASP A 411 3.61 5.55 0.09
C ASP A 411 2.87 4.29 0.57
N GLU A 412 3.60 3.42 1.26
CA GLU A 412 3.08 2.15 1.78
C GLU A 412 1.99 2.36 2.83
N GLY A 413 2.13 3.38 3.69
CA GLY A 413 1.17 3.73 4.74
C GLY A 413 -0.14 4.36 4.26
N VAL A 414 -0.32 4.59 2.95
CA VAL A 414 -1.58 5.11 2.39
C VAL A 414 -2.58 3.98 2.18
N SER A 415 -3.81 4.17 2.67
CA SER A 415 -4.87 3.16 2.57
C SER A 415 -5.20 2.80 1.12
N MET A 416 -5.50 1.52 0.87
CA MET A 416 -5.86 1.00 -0.46
C MET A 416 -6.98 1.81 -1.12
N ILE A 417 -7.97 2.26 -0.35
CA ILE A 417 -9.11 3.04 -0.86
C ILE A 417 -8.64 4.37 -1.46
N LEU A 418 -7.71 5.08 -0.80
CA LEU A 418 -7.15 6.31 -1.33
C LEU A 418 -6.34 6.06 -2.61
N LYS A 419 -5.60 4.95 -2.67
CA LYS A 419 -4.86 4.54 -3.87
C LYS A 419 -5.79 4.25 -5.06
N VAL A 420 -6.89 3.55 -4.79
CA VAL A 420 -7.92 3.24 -5.78
C VAL A 420 -8.66 4.52 -6.23
N LEU A 421 -9.00 5.44 -5.33
CA LEU A 421 -9.62 6.71 -5.69
C LEU A 421 -8.69 7.59 -6.54
N ALA A 422 -7.40 7.65 -6.19
CA ALA A 422 -6.41 8.38 -6.97
C ALA A 422 -6.25 7.79 -8.38
N SER A 423 -6.48 6.47 -8.53
CA SER A 423 -6.43 5.77 -9.83
C SER A 423 -7.63 6.05 -10.77
N LEU A 424 -8.58 6.93 -10.38
CA LEU A 424 -9.58 7.50 -11.29
C LEU A 424 -8.96 8.45 -12.34
N LEU A 425 -7.72 8.85 -12.13
CA LEU A 425 -6.90 9.54 -13.13
C LEU A 425 -6.07 8.48 -13.85
N SER A 426 -6.37 8.22 -15.12
CA SER A 426 -5.70 7.13 -15.83
C SER A 426 -4.15 7.16 -15.78
N PRO A 427 -3.47 8.32 -15.82
CA PRO A 427 -2.02 8.40 -15.64
C PRO A 427 -1.50 7.91 -14.28
N THR A 428 -2.23 8.13 -13.17
CA THR A 428 -1.83 7.61 -11.85
C THR A 428 -2.09 6.11 -11.74
N ALA A 429 -3.19 5.61 -12.31
CA ALA A 429 -3.49 4.18 -12.36
C ALA A 429 -2.38 3.41 -13.08
N PHE A 430 -1.87 3.99 -14.17
CA PHE A 430 -0.72 3.48 -14.90
C PHE A 430 0.59 3.61 -14.10
N ALA A 431 0.80 4.69 -13.36
CA ALA A 431 2.00 4.80 -12.52
C ALA A 431 2.04 3.69 -11.46
N LEU A 432 0.93 3.48 -10.73
CA LEU A 432 0.79 2.42 -9.73
C LEU A 432 0.91 1.01 -10.35
N GLY A 433 0.30 0.78 -11.51
CA GLY A 433 0.44 -0.49 -12.22
C GLY A 433 1.89 -0.81 -12.63
N SER A 434 2.69 0.21 -12.97
CA SER A 434 4.10 0.04 -13.32
C SER A 434 4.97 -0.36 -12.13
N VAL A 435 4.62 0.12 -10.93
CA VAL A 435 5.28 -0.29 -9.67
C VAL A 435 5.05 -1.78 -9.43
N ASN A 436 3.80 -2.24 -9.56
CA ASN A 436 3.47 -3.65 -9.40
C ASN A 436 4.25 -4.52 -10.41
N PHE A 437 4.34 -4.14 -11.68
CA PHE A 437 5.17 -4.86 -12.64
C PHE A 437 6.63 -4.97 -12.19
N ALA A 438 7.21 -3.86 -11.72
CA ALA A 438 8.60 -3.85 -11.28
C ALA A 438 8.83 -4.74 -10.04
N ASP A 439 7.88 -4.78 -9.09
CA ASP A 439 7.98 -5.63 -7.89
C ASP A 439 7.91 -7.12 -8.24
N TYR A 440 6.94 -7.52 -9.05
CA TYR A 440 6.79 -8.92 -9.50
C TYR A 440 7.97 -9.39 -10.34
N GLU A 441 8.55 -8.50 -11.15
CA GLU A 441 9.71 -8.82 -11.98
C GLU A 441 11.00 -8.87 -11.16
N ARG A 442 11.15 -7.97 -10.18
CA ARG A 442 12.26 -7.98 -9.21
C ARG A 442 12.27 -9.27 -8.39
N ALA A 443 11.09 -9.77 -8.02
CA ALA A 443 10.91 -11.04 -7.33
C ALA A 443 11.09 -12.31 -8.19
N HIS A 444 11.35 -12.18 -9.50
CA HIS A 444 11.52 -13.30 -10.44
C HIS A 444 10.26 -14.19 -10.62
N VAL A 445 9.12 -13.80 -10.06
CA VAL A 445 7.83 -14.49 -10.24
C VAL A 445 7.19 -14.04 -11.56
N GLY A 446 7.30 -12.75 -11.86
CA GLY A 446 6.61 -12.09 -12.97
C GLY A 446 5.10 -11.96 -12.73
N LEU A 447 4.48 -11.00 -13.40
CA LEU A 447 3.02 -10.82 -13.33
C LEU A 447 2.33 -11.83 -14.27
N ARG A 448 1.44 -12.66 -13.71
CA ARG A 448 0.68 -13.70 -14.41
C ARG A 448 -0.82 -13.57 -14.16
N TRP A 449 -1.65 -14.17 -15.00
CA TRP A 449 -3.10 -14.11 -14.80
C TRP A 449 -3.56 -14.71 -13.46
N SER A 450 -2.80 -15.68 -12.93
CA SER A 450 -3.08 -16.34 -11.66
C SER A 450 -2.78 -15.48 -10.43
N ASN A 451 -1.82 -14.56 -10.51
CA ASN A 451 -1.35 -13.76 -9.35
C ASN A 451 -1.82 -12.30 -9.37
N ILE A 452 -2.63 -11.91 -10.37
CA ILE A 452 -3.06 -10.53 -10.59
C ILE A 452 -3.88 -9.90 -9.44
N TRP A 453 -4.46 -10.74 -8.60
CA TRP A 453 -5.27 -10.38 -7.43
C TRP A 453 -4.47 -10.33 -6.12
N ARG A 454 -3.17 -10.66 -6.16
CA ARG A 454 -2.29 -10.55 -5.00
C ARG A 454 -1.74 -9.13 -4.94
N GLU A 455 -1.85 -8.52 -3.76
CA GLU A 455 -1.45 -7.14 -3.53
C GLU A 455 0.07 -6.97 -3.64
N SER A 456 0.48 -5.86 -4.25
CA SER A 456 1.87 -5.40 -4.26
C SER A 456 1.89 -3.92 -3.90
N SER A 457 2.75 -3.51 -2.97
CA SER A 457 2.84 -2.13 -2.47
C SER A 457 1.49 -1.46 -2.14
N GLY A 458 0.53 -2.24 -1.64
CA GLY A 458 -0.79 -1.78 -1.17
C GLY A 458 -1.89 -1.62 -2.22
N VAL A 459 -1.70 -2.06 -3.48
CA VAL A 459 -2.76 -2.10 -4.51
C VAL A 459 -2.67 -3.37 -5.36
N ASN A 460 -3.82 -3.95 -5.68
CA ASN A 460 -3.93 -5.03 -6.66
C ASN A 460 -3.71 -4.53 -8.08
N PHE A 461 -2.91 -5.24 -8.87
CA PHE A 461 -2.74 -4.90 -10.28
C PHE A 461 -4.06 -5.00 -11.07
N SER A 462 -4.93 -5.95 -10.72
CA SER A 462 -6.28 -6.05 -11.29
C SER A 462 -7.10 -4.77 -11.04
N ALA A 463 -6.96 -4.14 -9.88
CA ALA A 463 -7.67 -2.90 -9.57
C ALA A 463 -7.20 -1.75 -10.47
N CYS A 464 -5.90 -1.63 -10.74
CA CYS A 464 -5.37 -0.64 -11.68
C CYS A 464 -5.90 -0.85 -13.11
N LEU A 465 -5.94 -2.11 -13.59
CA LEU A 465 -6.52 -2.43 -14.90
C LEU A 465 -8.01 -2.11 -14.99
N LEU A 466 -8.78 -2.52 -13.99
CA LEU A 466 -10.21 -2.27 -13.93
C LEU A 466 -10.52 -0.77 -13.85
N MET A 467 -9.72 -0.01 -13.09
CA MET A 467 -9.88 1.44 -13.02
C MET A 467 -9.54 2.14 -14.33
N MET A 468 -8.51 1.72 -15.06
CA MET A 468 -8.26 2.26 -16.40
C MET A 468 -9.40 1.93 -17.39
N ILE A 469 -10.01 0.75 -17.30
CA ILE A 469 -11.20 0.41 -18.10
C ILE A 469 -12.38 1.31 -17.67
N LEU A 470 -12.60 1.50 -16.38
CA LEU A 470 -13.65 2.39 -15.87
C LEU A 470 -13.43 3.83 -16.36
N ASP A 471 -12.20 4.33 -16.32
CA ASP A 471 -11.81 5.65 -16.83
C ASP A 471 -12.13 5.78 -18.32
N THR A 472 -11.87 4.74 -19.13
CA THR A 472 -12.23 4.77 -20.56
C THR A 472 -13.71 5.02 -20.77
N LEU A 473 -14.56 4.34 -19.99
CA LEU A 473 -16.02 4.45 -20.08
C LEU A 473 -16.50 5.79 -19.54
N LEU A 474 -15.93 6.24 -18.42
CA LEU A 474 -16.29 7.48 -17.76
C LEU A 474 -15.89 8.70 -18.61
N TYR A 475 -14.66 8.74 -19.12
CA TYR A 475 -14.21 9.80 -20.03
C TYR A 475 -15.01 9.80 -21.34
N CYS A 476 -15.40 8.63 -21.86
CA CYS A 476 -16.28 8.52 -23.02
C CYS A 476 -17.67 9.13 -22.75
N ALA A 477 -18.32 8.74 -21.64
CA ALA A 477 -19.65 9.21 -21.28
C ALA A 477 -19.67 10.72 -21.03
N ILE A 478 -18.72 11.22 -20.24
CA ILE A 478 -18.59 12.65 -19.94
C ILE A 478 -18.24 13.44 -21.21
N GLY A 479 -17.34 12.92 -22.04
CA GLY A 479 -16.97 13.55 -23.32
C GLY A 479 -18.16 13.68 -24.27
N LEU A 480 -18.96 12.63 -24.43
CA LEU A 480 -20.18 12.69 -25.27
C LEU A 480 -21.23 13.65 -24.70
N TYR A 481 -21.39 13.68 -23.36
CA TYR A 481 -22.30 14.61 -22.69
C TYR A 481 -21.92 16.07 -22.94
N PHE A 482 -20.66 16.44 -22.73
CA PHE A 482 -20.19 17.82 -22.96
C PHE A 482 -20.14 18.20 -24.43
N ASP A 483 -19.81 17.27 -25.33
CA ASP A 483 -19.82 17.54 -26.77
C ASP A 483 -21.25 17.87 -27.26
N LYS A 484 -22.26 17.13 -26.80
CA LYS A 484 -23.68 17.39 -27.13
C LYS A 484 -24.13 18.77 -26.66
N ASN A 485 -23.80 19.14 -25.42
CA ASN A 485 -24.18 20.42 -24.85
C ASN A 485 -23.45 21.60 -25.51
N SER A 486 -22.18 21.41 -25.89
CA SER A 486 -21.39 22.44 -26.58
C SER A 486 -21.87 22.72 -28.01
N THR A 487 -22.48 21.72 -28.66
CA THR A 487 -23.14 21.89 -29.98
C THR A 487 -24.59 22.38 -29.89
N GLY A 488 -25.20 22.37 -28.71
CA GLY A 488 -26.61 22.69 -28.48
C GLY A 488 -26.98 24.18 -28.54
N SER A 489 -26.03 25.09 -28.81
CA SER A 489 -26.27 26.54 -28.91
C SER A 489 -26.38 27.05 -30.36
N ALA A 490 -26.92 26.25 -31.28
CA ALA A 490 -27.34 26.68 -32.62
C ALA A 490 -28.80 26.20 -32.87
N PRO A 491 -29.69 27.05 -33.42
CA PRO A 491 -31.12 27.04 -33.10
C PRO A 491 -31.90 25.86 -33.72
N PRO A 492 -33.09 25.54 -33.16
CA PRO A 492 -33.96 24.50 -33.70
C PRO A 492 -34.54 24.93 -35.05
N SER A 493 -34.48 24.03 -36.02
CA SER A 493 -35.27 23.99 -37.25
C SER A 493 -35.55 25.34 -37.93
N ALA A 494 -34.76 25.67 -38.95
CA ALA A 494 -35.26 26.50 -40.03
C ALA A 494 -36.41 25.76 -40.70
N LYS A 495 -37.66 26.10 -40.33
CA LYS A 495 -38.82 25.81 -41.16
C LYS A 495 -38.56 26.48 -42.51
N MET A 496 -38.41 25.68 -43.56
CA MET A 496 -38.49 26.15 -44.94
C MET A 496 -39.80 26.93 -45.11
N ALA A 497 -39.70 28.24 -45.23
CA ALA A 497 -40.76 29.03 -45.82
C ALA A 497 -40.75 28.72 -47.33
N PRO A 498 -41.89 28.40 -47.96
CA PRO A 498 -41.95 28.21 -49.40
C PRO A 498 -41.76 29.58 -50.08
N PHE A 499 -40.85 29.63 -51.04
CA PHE A 499 -40.75 30.75 -51.98
C PHE A 499 -42.06 30.86 -52.78
N PRO A 500 -42.71 32.02 -52.86
CA PRO A 500 -43.73 32.26 -53.86
C PRO A 500 -43.05 32.48 -55.22
N ILE A 501 -43.69 31.92 -56.24
CA ILE A 501 -43.32 31.95 -57.67
C ILE A 501 -43.31 33.38 -58.20
#